data_AF-A0A7Y2MT74-F1
#
_entry.id   AF-A0A7Y2MT74-F1
#
_cell.length_a   1.000
_cell.length_b   1.000
_cell.length_c   1.000
_cell.angle_alpha   90.00
_cell.angle_beta   90.00
_cell.angle_gamma   90.00
#
_symmetry.space_group_name_H-M   'P 1'
#
loop_
_entity.id
_entity.type
_entity.pdbx_description
1 polymer ?
#
loop_
_entity_poly.entity_id
_entity_poly.type
_entity_poly.pdbx_seq_one_letter_code
_entity_poly.pdbx_strand_id
1 'polypeptide(L)'
;ITCNPQAPVIEYADHPIIAVVGPEFVTGSTRMKSGTAQKLILNMITTSVMVKLGRVEGNKMVDMQLSNNKLWDRGTKMLVEKLHVTAEEARNLLVEYGSVRKAVEAFQAKKE
;
A
#
# COMPACT_ATOMS: atom_id res chain seq x y z
N ILE A 1 -9.25 -4.75 -17.14
CA ILE A 1 -8.92 -3.31 -17.28
C ILE A 1 -8.49 -3.07 -18.71
N THR A 2 -9.16 -2.18 -19.45
CA THR A 2 -8.84 -1.86 -20.85
C THR A 2 -8.87 -0.35 -21.06
N CYS A 3 -8.17 0.15 -22.08
CA CYS A 3 -8.26 1.55 -22.52
C CYS A 3 -9.05 1.71 -23.84
N ASN A 4 -9.52 0.59 -24.41
CA ASN A 4 -10.36 0.57 -25.59
C ASN A 4 -11.82 0.24 -25.18
N PRO A 5 -12.80 1.13 -25.45
CA PRO A 5 -14.22 0.91 -25.14
C PRO A 5 -14.85 -0.31 -25.80
N GLN A 6 -14.28 -0.82 -26.88
CA GLN A 6 -14.80 -1.94 -27.67
C GLN A 6 -13.94 -3.20 -27.53
N ALA A 7 -13.13 -3.30 -26.47
CA ALA A 7 -12.25 -4.44 -26.29
C ALA A 7 -13.06 -5.72 -25.97
N PRO A 8 -12.77 -6.86 -26.62
CA PRO A 8 -13.49 -8.12 -26.37
C PRO A 8 -13.45 -8.58 -24.91
N VAL A 9 -12.39 -8.24 -24.17
CA VAL A 9 -12.24 -8.56 -22.74
C VAL A 9 -13.38 -8.01 -21.86
N ILE A 10 -14.13 -7.01 -22.34
CA ILE A 10 -15.28 -6.45 -21.62
C ILE A 10 -16.39 -7.51 -21.47
N GLU A 11 -16.62 -8.34 -22.50
CA GLU A 11 -17.69 -9.35 -22.51
C GLU A 11 -17.41 -10.53 -21.56
N TYR A 12 -16.13 -10.76 -21.24
CA TYR A 12 -15.69 -11.88 -20.39
C TYR A 12 -15.43 -11.45 -18.94
N ALA A 13 -15.59 -10.18 -18.60
CA ALA A 13 -15.27 -9.65 -17.27
C ALA A 13 -16.54 -9.34 -16.48
N ASP A 14 -16.66 -9.85 -15.25
CA ASP A 14 -17.78 -9.52 -14.35
C ASP A 14 -17.81 -8.02 -14.00
N HIS A 15 -16.62 -7.42 -13.87
CA HIS A 15 -16.43 -6.01 -13.50
C HIS A 15 -15.45 -5.33 -14.47
N PRO A 16 -15.90 -4.95 -15.68
CA PRO A 16 -15.04 -4.30 -16.65
C PRO A 16 -14.67 -2.88 -16.21
N ILE A 17 -13.38 -2.57 -16.22
CA ILE A 17 -12.87 -1.21 -16.00
C ILE A 17 -12.32 -0.68 -17.32
N ILE A 18 -12.98 0.35 -17.86
CA ILE A 18 -12.69 0.96 -19.17
C ILE A 18 -12.16 2.38 -18.96
N ALA A 19 -10.85 2.57 -19.15
CA ALA A 19 -10.17 3.85 -18.97
C ALA A 19 -9.89 4.50 -20.33
N VAL A 20 -10.80 5.35 -20.81
CA VAL A 20 -10.66 5.99 -22.13
C VAL A 20 -9.67 7.15 -22.04
N VAL A 21 -8.42 6.89 -22.43
CA VAL A 21 -7.33 7.89 -22.37
C VAL A 21 -7.09 8.63 -23.69
N GLY A 22 -7.80 8.26 -24.76
CA GLY A 22 -7.64 8.80 -26.11
C GLY A 22 -6.32 8.38 -26.81
N PRO A 23 -6.05 8.88 -28.02
CA PRO A 23 -4.87 8.51 -28.80
C PRO A 23 -3.56 8.86 -28.09
N GLU A 24 -2.58 7.97 -28.14
CA GLU A 24 -1.25 8.22 -27.56
C GLU A 24 -0.49 9.28 -28.36
N PHE A 25 0.41 10.03 -27.69
CA PHE A 25 1.23 11.04 -28.36
C PHE A 25 2.14 10.41 -29.42
N VAL A 26 2.80 9.31 -29.07
CA VAL A 26 3.45 8.42 -30.04
C VAL A 26 2.41 7.38 -30.43
N THR A 27 1.96 7.41 -31.70
CA THR A 27 0.92 6.51 -32.21
C THR A 27 1.18 5.06 -31.83
N GLY A 28 0.23 4.45 -31.11
CA GLY A 28 0.31 3.06 -30.67
C GLY A 28 1.18 2.78 -29.44
N SER A 29 1.90 3.77 -28.89
CA SER A 29 2.77 3.57 -27.72
C SER A 29 1.98 3.53 -26.40
N THR A 30 1.21 2.46 -26.20
CA THR A 30 0.30 2.30 -25.05
C THR A 30 1.00 2.28 -23.70
N ARG A 31 2.32 2.09 -23.64
CA ARG A 31 3.11 2.24 -22.40
C ARG A 31 3.01 3.65 -21.77
N MET A 32 2.51 4.63 -22.51
CA MET A 32 2.35 6.02 -22.07
C MET A 32 1.08 6.23 -21.24
N LYS A 33 0.00 6.78 -21.82
CA LYS A 33 -1.21 7.11 -21.05
C LYS A 33 -1.93 5.85 -20.59
N SER A 34 -2.07 4.86 -21.48
CA SER A 34 -2.77 3.62 -21.17
C SER A 34 -2.07 2.84 -20.03
N GLY A 35 -0.74 2.73 -20.10
CA GLY A 35 0.08 2.12 -19.04
C GLY A 35 -0.01 2.87 -17.71
N THR A 36 -0.02 4.20 -17.76
CA THR A 36 -0.20 5.04 -16.57
C THR A 36 -1.58 4.84 -15.94
N ALA A 37 -2.64 4.82 -16.75
CA ALA A 37 -4.01 4.57 -16.29
C ALA A 37 -4.11 3.19 -15.61
N GLN A 38 -3.56 2.15 -16.24
CA GLN A 38 -3.53 0.80 -15.66
C GLN A 38 -2.78 0.76 -14.33
N LYS A 39 -1.61 1.41 -14.22
CA LYS A 39 -0.86 1.51 -12.96
C LYS A 39 -1.69 2.17 -11.87
N LEU A 40 -2.35 3.29 -12.16
CA LEU A 40 -3.18 4.00 -11.18
C LEU A 40 -4.35 3.13 -10.71
N ILE A 41 -5.04 2.45 -11.63
CA ILE A 41 -6.17 1.56 -11.31
C ILE A 41 -5.70 0.38 -10.44
N LEU A 42 -4.60 -0.29 -10.81
CA LEU A 42 -4.06 -1.41 -10.03
C LEU A 42 -3.60 -0.95 -8.64
N ASN A 43 -2.99 0.23 -8.54
CA ASN A 43 -2.64 0.83 -7.25
C ASN A 43 -3.89 1.11 -6.41
N MET A 44 -4.96 1.64 -7.00
CA MET A 44 -6.23 1.89 -6.30
C MET A 44 -6.84 0.59 -5.77
N ILE A 45 -6.93 -0.45 -6.60
CA ILE A 45 -7.51 -1.75 -6.21
C ILE A 45 -6.70 -2.35 -5.06
N THR A 46 -5.39 -2.52 -5.24
CA THR A 46 -4.52 -3.16 -4.24
C THR A 46 -4.47 -2.37 -2.94
N THR A 47 -4.35 -1.04 -3.00
CA THR A 47 -4.33 -0.19 -1.79
C THR A 47 -5.67 -0.25 -1.05
N SER A 48 -6.80 -0.18 -1.77
CA SER A 48 -8.13 -0.24 -1.15
C SER A 48 -8.38 -1.59 -0.47
N VAL A 49 -7.94 -2.69 -1.09
CA VAL A 49 -7.99 -4.02 -0.48
C VAL A 49 -7.16 -4.06 0.80
N MET A 50 -5.93 -3.55 0.79
CA MET A 50 -5.06 -3.54 1.98
C MET A 50 -5.62 -2.68 3.12
N VAL A 51 -6.30 -1.57 2.80
CA VAL A 51 -7.04 -0.76 3.79
C VAL A 51 -8.19 -1.57 4.38
N LYS A 52 -9.03 -2.22 3.56
CA LYS A 52 -10.16 -3.02 4.06
C LYS A 52 -9.73 -4.25 4.86
N LEU A 53 -8.56 -4.81 4.59
CA LEU A 53 -7.94 -5.87 5.38
C LEU A 53 -7.29 -5.36 6.68
N GLY A 54 -7.40 -4.07 6.98
CA GLY A 54 -6.88 -3.45 8.19
C GLY A 54 -5.37 -3.24 8.19
N ARG A 55 -4.65 -3.50 7.09
CA ARG A 55 -3.17 -3.37 7.01
C ARG A 55 -2.65 -1.93 7.00
N VAL A 56 -3.58 -0.99 6.97
CA VAL A 56 -3.34 0.45 7.04
C VAL A 56 -4.20 1.01 8.18
N GLU A 57 -3.58 1.78 9.06
CA GLU A 57 -4.27 2.48 10.15
C GLU A 57 -4.17 3.99 9.91
N GLY A 58 -5.31 4.65 9.72
CA GLY A 58 -5.35 6.01 9.21
C GLY A 58 -4.67 6.09 7.83
N ASN A 59 -3.50 6.72 7.77
CA ASN A 59 -2.65 6.80 6.58
C ASN A 59 -1.32 6.06 6.73
N LYS A 60 -1.17 5.21 7.76
CA LYS A 60 0.09 4.54 8.09
C LYS A 60 0.05 3.04 7.80
N MET A 61 1.08 2.54 7.13
CA MET A 61 1.23 1.12 6.79
C MET A 61 1.80 0.35 7.98
N VAL A 62 0.93 -0.22 8.81
CA VAL A 62 1.32 -0.87 10.08
C VAL A 62 1.89 -2.28 9.90
N ASP A 63 1.61 -2.92 8.76
CA ASP A 63 2.12 -4.25 8.38
C ASP A 63 3.26 -4.19 7.36
N MET A 64 4.05 -3.12 7.39
CA MET A 64 5.19 -2.93 6.51
C MET A 64 6.32 -3.91 6.85
N GLN A 65 6.88 -4.56 5.83
CA GLN A 65 8.07 -5.40 5.96
C GLN A 65 9.33 -4.53 6.16
N LEU A 66 10.08 -4.77 7.23
CA LEU A 66 11.28 -4.00 7.58
C LEU A 66 12.52 -4.50 6.81
N SER A 67 12.50 -4.38 5.48
CA SER A 67 13.51 -4.98 4.60
C SER A 67 14.77 -4.13 4.35
N ASN A 68 14.80 -2.88 4.83
CA ASN A 68 15.96 -2.00 4.68
C ASN A 68 15.93 -0.87 5.73
N ASN A 69 17.06 -0.18 5.90
CA ASN A 69 17.25 0.84 6.93
C ASN A 69 16.18 1.94 6.89
N LYS A 70 15.75 2.39 5.70
CA LYS A 70 14.68 3.39 5.56
C LYS A 70 13.35 2.89 6.17
N LEU A 71 13.01 1.61 5.98
CA LEU A 71 11.79 1.04 6.53
C LEU A 71 11.90 0.82 8.04
N TRP A 72 13.09 0.46 8.54
CA TRP A 72 13.40 0.44 9.98
C TRP A 72 13.21 1.81 10.62
N ASP A 73 13.77 2.86 10.03
CA ASP A 73 13.65 4.22 10.57
C ASP A 73 12.21 4.72 10.52
N ARG A 74 11.48 4.41 9.44
CA ARG A 74 10.05 4.71 9.34
C ARG A 74 9.24 3.99 10.42
N GLY A 75 9.46 2.69 10.61
CA GLY A 75 8.77 1.92 11.66
C GLY A 75 9.07 2.47 13.05
N THR A 76 10.32 2.83 13.32
CA THR A 76 10.75 3.39 14.61
C THR A 76 10.02 4.70 14.89
N LYS A 77 9.97 5.62 13.91
CA LYS A 77 9.21 6.88 14.04
C LYS A 77 7.73 6.64 14.28
N MET A 78 7.13 5.66 13.61
CA MET A 78 5.72 5.31 13.81
C MET A 78 5.43 4.86 15.24
N LEU A 79 6.31 4.06 15.85
CA LEU A 79 6.16 3.63 17.24
C LEU A 79 6.40 4.74 18.25
N VAL A 80 7.44 5.56 18.07
CA VAL A 80 7.69 6.73 18.93
C VAL A 80 6.48 7.66 18.97
N GLU A 81 5.91 7.96 17.80
CA GLU A 81 4.74 8.83 17.69
C GLU A 81 3.48 8.21 18.33
N LYS A 82 3.28 6.89 18.18
CA LYS A 82 2.07 6.20 18.66
C LYS A 82 2.12 5.80 20.14
N LEU A 83 3.29 5.42 20.64
CA LEU A 83 3.47 4.87 21.99
C LEU A 83 4.11 5.87 22.96
N HIS A 84 4.62 7.00 22.47
CA HIS A 84 5.34 8.02 23.26
C HIS A 84 6.55 7.45 24.02
N VAL A 85 7.25 6.51 23.39
CA VAL A 85 8.48 5.87 23.90
C VAL A 85 9.72 6.47 23.25
N THR A 86 10.90 6.17 23.79
CA THR A 86 12.17 6.57 23.18
C THR A 86 12.40 5.85 21.84
N ALA A 87 13.24 6.43 20.97
CA ALA A 87 13.60 5.80 19.70
C ALA A 87 14.33 4.46 19.89
N GLU A 88 15.10 4.32 20.97
CA GLU A 88 15.79 3.09 21.34
C GLU A 88 14.81 1.99 21.75
N GLU A 89 13.85 2.29 22.62
CA GLU A 89 12.79 1.36 22.99
C GLU A 89 11.94 0.94 21.78
N ALA A 90 11.56 1.89 20.92
CA ALA A 90 10.84 1.61 19.68
C ALA A 90 11.63 0.67 18.76
N ARG A 91 12.95 0.87 18.63
CA ARG A 91 13.83 -0.03 17.87
C ARG A 91 13.83 -1.43 18.47
N ASN A 92 13.95 -1.56 19.78
CA ASN A 92 13.96 -2.85 20.46
C ASN A 92 12.63 -3.60 20.27
N LEU A 93 11.49 -2.90 20.35
CA LEU A 93 10.18 -3.49 20.04
C LEU A 93 10.09 -4.00 18.59
N LEU A 94 10.64 -3.27 17.62
CA LEU A 94 10.64 -3.73 16.21
C LEU A 94 11.55 -4.93 15.99
N VAL A 95 12.68 -5.01 16.71
CA VAL A 95 13.56 -6.19 16.68
C VAL A 95 12.85 -7.41 17.25
N GLU A 96 12.13 -7.25 18.36
CA GLU A 96 11.43 -8.34 19.04
C GLU A 96 10.19 -8.83 18.25
N TYR A 97 9.35 -7.89 17.77
CA TYR A 97 8.04 -8.23 17.20
C TYR A 97 7.97 -8.15 15.66
N GLY A 98 9.01 -7.62 15.01
CA GLY A 98 9.20 -7.64 13.55
C GLY A 98 8.28 -6.74 12.71
N SER A 99 7.25 -6.13 13.30
CA SER A 99 6.33 -5.22 12.60
C SER A 99 5.76 -4.18 13.57
N VAL A 100 5.31 -3.04 13.02
CA VAL A 100 4.73 -1.96 13.84
C VAL A 100 3.46 -2.43 14.54
N ARG A 101 2.56 -3.14 13.85
CA ARG A 101 1.32 -3.68 14.45
C ARG A 101 1.63 -4.54 15.67
N LYS A 102 2.42 -5.61 15.50
CA LYS A 102 2.73 -6.55 16.58
C LYS A 102 3.43 -5.87 17.76
N ALA A 103 4.32 -4.92 17.48
CA ALA A 103 4.98 -4.13 18.52
C ALA A 103 3.99 -3.29 19.34
N VAL A 104 3.01 -2.66 18.69
CA VAL A 104 1.96 -1.88 19.37
C VAL A 104 1.06 -2.79 20.22
N GLU A 105 0.58 -3.89 19.63
CA GLU A 105 -0.31 -4.85 20.32
C GLU A 105 0.38 -5.43 21.57
N ALA A 106 1.64 -5.85 21.44
CA ALA A 106 2.40 -6.39 22.57
C ALA A 106 2.70 -5.34 23.65
N PHE A 107 2.98 -4.09 23.27
CA PHE A 107 3.23 -3.02 24.23
C PHE A 107 1.97 -2.64 25.02
N GLN A 108 0.81 -2.62 24.36
CA GLN A 108 -0.47 -2.34 25.01
C GLN A 108 -0.89 -3.47 25.95
N ALA A 109 -0.71 -4.74 25.54
CA ALA A 109 -1.02 -5.89 26.38
C ALA A 109 -0.18 -5.99 27.67
N LYS A 110 1.00 -5.35 27.73
CA LYS A 110 1.84 -5.28 28.94
C LYS A 110 1.42 -4.16 29.92
N LYS A 111 0.57 -3.22 29.49
CA LYS A 111 0.10 -2.10 30.31
C LYS A 111 -1.22 -2.39 31.03
N GLU A 112 -1.95 -3.42 30.60
CA GLU A 112 -3.14 -3.96 31.27
C GLU A 112 -2.73 -5.01 32.31
#